data_AF-A0A929HAF1-F1
#
_entry.id   AF-A0A929HAF1-F1
#
_cell.length_a   1.000
_cell.length_b   1.000
_cell.length_c   1.000
_cell.angle_alpha   90.00
_cell.angle_beta   90.00
_cell.angle_gamma   90.00
#
_symmetry.space_group_name_H-M   'P 1'
#
loop_
_entity.id
_entity.type
_entity.pdbx_description
1 polymer ?
#
loop_
_entity_poly.entity_id
_entity_poly.type
_entity_poly.pdbx_seq_one_letter_code
_entity_poly.pdbx_strand_id
1 'polypeptide(L)' 'MFALLDCNNFYASCERLFRPELTGKPVVVLSNND' A
#
# COMPACT_ATOMS: atom_id res chain seq x y z
N MET A 1 -12.92 -19.56 17.07
CA MET A 1 -13.45 -18.62 16.04
C MET A 1 -12.25 -17.97 15.38
N PHE A 2 -12.23 -17.88 14.04
CA PHE A 2 -11.14 -17.28 13.29
C PHE A 2 -11.70 -16.28 12.28
N ALA A 3 -10.93 -15.22 11.99
CA ALA A 3 -11.25 -14.22 10.98
C ALA A 3 -10.04 -14.01 10.06
N LEU A 4 -10.30 -13.84 8.76
CA LEU A 4 -9.30 -13.46 7.77
C LEU A 4 -9.38 -11.95 7.58
N LEU A 5 -8.26 -11.26 7.80
CA LEU A 5 -8.13 -9.84 7.53
C LEU A 5 -7.19 -9.67 6.34
N ASP A 6 -7.65 -8.91 5.34
CA ASP A 6 -6.86 -8.51 4.19
C ASP A 6 -6.85 -6.98 4.09
N CYS A 7 -5.67 -6.44 3.77
CA CYS A 7 -5.46 -5.01 3.65
C CYS A 7 -5.38 -4.61 2.18
N ASN A 8 -6.36 -3.82 1.72
CA ASN A 8 -6.40 -3.31 0.35
C ASN A 8 -5.12 -2.52 0.00
N ASN A 9 -4.35 -3.03 -0.95
CA ASN A 9 -3.12 -2.41 -1.45
C ASN A 9 -2.17 -1.98 -0.32
N PHE A 10 -1.96 -2.84 0.69
CA PHE A 10 -1.31 -2.51 1.96
C PHE A 10 -0.08 -1.59 1.81
N TYR A 11 0.90 -1.97 0.99
CA TYR A 11 2.11 -1.17 0.79
C TYR A 11 1.83 0.21 0.18
N ALA A 12 0.99 0.30 -0.86
CA ALA A 12 0.63 1.58 -1.45
C ALA A 12 -0.20 2.46 -0.50
N SER A 13 -1.01 1.84 0.36
CA SER A 13 -1.79 2.53 1.41
C SER A 13 -0.86 3.11 2.49
N CYS A 14 0.16 2.36 2.90
CA CYS A 14 1.20 2.85 3.81
C CYS A 14 1.98 4.02 3.19
N GLU A 15 2.39 3.92 1.92
CA GLU A 15 3.08 5.02 1.23
C GLU A 15 2.24 6.30 1.22
N ARG A 16 0.92 6.21 0.94
CA ARG A 16 0.02 7.38 0.98
C ARG A 16 -0.18 7.96 2.38
N LEU A 17 -0.13 7.13 3.43
CA LEU A 17 -0.23 7.59 4.82
C LEU A 17 0.95 8.49 5.19
N PHE A 18 2.16 8.11 4.78
CA PHE A 18 3.38 8.86 5.08
C PHE A 18 3.75 9.89 4.00
N ARG A 19 3.16 9.81 2.80
CA ARG A 19 3.31 10.74 1.68
C ARG A 19 1.94 11.16 1.14
N PRO A 20 1.26 12.10 1.83
CA PRO A 20 -0.11 12.51 1.48
C PRO A 20 -0.26 13.01 0.04
N GLU A 21 0.81 13.54 -0.56
CA GLU A 21 0.88 14.01 -1.94
C GLU A 21 0.70 12.91 -3.00
N LEU A 22 0.74 11.63 -2.61
CA LEU A 22 0.43 10.48 -3.47
C LEU A 22 -1.06 10.13 -3.50
N THR A 23 -1.89 10.83 -2.72
CA THR A 23 -3.35 10.66 -2.72
C THR A 23 -3.93 11.02 -4.08
N GLY A 24 -4.80 10.17 -4.62
CA GLY A 24 -5.41 10.37 -5.94
C GLY A 24 -4.46 10.10 -7.12
N LYS A 25 -3.19 9.75 -6.87
CA LYS A 25 -2.24 9.38 -7.91
C LYS A 25 -2.15 7.86 -8.06
N PRO A 26 -1.93 7.36 -9.28
CA PRO A 26 -1.52 5.97 -9.50
C PRO A 26 -0.19 5.71 -8.79
N VAL A 27 -0.11 4.64 -8.00
CA VAL A 27 1.10 4.26 -7.23
C VAL A 27 1.37 2.77 -7.45
N VAL A 28 2.63 2.44 -7.70
CA VAL A 28 3.14 1.06 -7.75
C VAL A 28 4.30 0.93 -6.75
N VAL A 29 4.30 -0.13 -5.96
CA VAL A 29 5.39 -0.46 -5.05
C VAL A 29 6.09 -1.70 -5.59
N LEU A 30 7.39 -1.58 -5.87
CA LEU A 30 8.22 -2.65 -6.39
C LEU A 30 9.31 -2.98 -5.37
N SER A 31 9.63 -4.26 -5.22
CA SER A 31 10.87 -4.67 -4.57
C SER A 31 12.02 -4.60 -5.56
N ASN A 32 13.25 -4.39 -5.07
CA ASN A 32 14.43 -4.64 -5.90
C ASN A 32 14.50 -6.14 -6.20
N ASN A 33 14.54 -6.47 -7.49
CA ASN A 33 14.57 -7.83 -8.01
C ASN A 33 16.00 -8.16 -8.46
N ASP A 34 16.93 -8.20 -7.50
CA ASP A 34 18.31 -8.65 -7.75
C ASP A 34 18.34 -10.05 -8.36
#